data_AF-A0A1C5WGP0-F1
#
_entry.id   AF-A0A1C5WGP0-F1
#
_cell.length_a   1.000
_cell.length_b   1.000
_cell.length_c   1.000
_cell.angle_alpha   90.00
_cell.angle_beta   90.00
_cell.angle_gamma   90.00
#
_symmetry.space_group_name_H-M   'P 1'
#
loop_
_entity.id
_entity.type
_entity.pdbx_description
1 polymer ?
#
loop_
_entity_poly.entity_id
_entity_poly.type
_entity_poly.pdbx_seq_one_letter_code
_entity_poly.pdbx_strand_id
1 'polypeptide(L)' 'MFQEKPEGYFDAILMDIMMPVMDGITATKTIRSLKHPDAETIPIIAMTAN' A
#
# COMPACT_ATOMS: atom_id res chain seq x y z
N MET A 1 -4.99 6.57 9.61
CA MET A 1 -4.69 5.49 8.62
C MET A 1 -4.51 6.13 7.23
N PHE A 2 -3.89 5.47 6.24
CA PHE A 2 -3.51 6.06 4.92
C PHE A 2 -4.57 7.00 4.29
N GLN A 3 -5.86 6.62 4.32
CA GLN A 3 -6.98 7.41 3.77
C GLN A 3 -7.24 8.76 4.44
N GLU A 4 -6.78 8.96 5.67
CA GLU A 4 -7.06 10.17 6.47
C GLU A 4 -5.96 11.21 6.33
N LYS A 5 -4.88 10.88 5.61
CA LYS A 5 -3.77 11.80 5.41
C LYS A 5 -4.03 12.65 4.16
N PRO A 6 -3.47 13.87 4.11
CA PRO A 6 -3.55 14.67 2.90
C PRO A 6 -2.75 14.01 1.77
N GLU A 7 -3.06 14.39 0.54
CA GLU A 7 -2.26 14.06 -0.64
C GLU A 7 -0.80 14.47 -0.44
N GLY A 8 0.13 13.62 -0.89
CA GLY A 8 1.57 13.85 -0.78
C GLY A 8 2.14 13.68 0.64
N TYR A 9 1.36 13.16 1.59
CA TYR A 9 1.86 12.93 2.96
C TYR A 9 2.86 11.78 3.06
N PHE A 10 2.75 10.79 2.16
CA PHE A 10 3.64 9.64 2.10
C PHE A 10 4.30 9.58 0.72
N ASP A 11 5.61 9.35 0.71
CA ASP A 11 6.37 9.20 -0.55
C ASP A 11 6.35 7.76 -1.08
N ALA A 12 6.14 6.76 -0.22
CA ALA A 12 6.10 5.36 -0.58
C ALA A 12 5.40 4.50 0.48
N ILE A 13 4.96 3.30 0.08
CA ILE A 13 4.46 2.25 0.96
C ILE A 13 5.42 1.06 0.90
N LEU A 14 5.91 0.61 2.05
CA LEU A 14 6.63 -0.66 2.16
C LEU A 14 5.61 -1.77 2.43
N MET A 15 5.60 -2.80 1.59
CA MET A 15 4.62 -3.88 1.62
C MET A 15 5.30 -5.23 1.88
N ASP A 16 5.00 -5.87 3.00
CA ASP A 16 5.41 -7.26 3.21
C ASP A 16 4.52 -8.20 2.38
N ILE A 17 5.12 -9.03 1.54
CA ILE A 17 4.39 -10.02 0.74
C ILE A 17 3.91 -11.19 1.62
N MET A 18 4.68 -11.57 2.65
CA MET A 18 4.44 -12.77 3.46
C MET A 18 3.80 -12.40 4.80
N MET A 19 2.48 -12.17 4.78
CA MET A 19 1.70 -11.92 5.99
C MET A 19 0.77 -13.11 6.32
N PRO A 20 0.49 -13.38 7.61
CA PRO A 20 -0.25 -14.58 8.03
C PRO A 20 -1.75 -14.58 7.71
N VAL A 21 -2.35 -13.41 7.44
CA VAL A 21 -3.82 -13.27 7.31
C VAL A 21 -4.26 -12.83 5.91
N MET A 22 -3.52 -11.91 5.29
CA MET A 22 -3.81 -11.37 3.95
C MET A 22 -2.49 -11.20 3.23
N ASP A 23 -2.33 -11.71 2.01
CA ASP A 23 -1.08 -11.52 1.28
C ASP A 23 -0.87 -10.04 0.85
N GLY A 24 0.39 -9.66 0.66
CA GLY A 24 0.73 -8.28 0.29
C GLY A 24 0.19 -7.83 -1.08
N ILE A 25 -0.18 -8.77 -1.97
CA ILE A 25 -0.77 -8.46 -3.28
C ILE A 25 -2.24 -8.04 -3.09
N THR A 26 -2.99 -8.76 -2.27
CA THR A 26 -4.37 -8.43 -1.91
C THR A 26 -4.44 -7.10 -1.14
N ALA A 27 -3.49 -6.86 -0.23
CA ALA A 27 -3.37 -5.56 0.44
C ALA A 27 -3.08 -4.44 -0.56
N THR A 28 -2.17 -4.66 -1.52
CA THR A 28 -1.86 -3.71 -2.60
C THR A 28 -3.09 -3.39 -3.44
N LYS A 29 -3.87 -4.40 -3.87
CA LYS A 29 -5.12 -4.19 -4.61
C LYS A 29 -6.14 -3.38 -3.80
N THR A 30 -6.24 -3.65 -2.51
CA THR A 30 -7.11 -2.91 -1.60
C THR A 30 -6.70 -1.44 -1.56
N ILE A 31 -5.40 -1.15 -1.41
CA ILE A 31 -4.86 0.22 -1.44
C ILE A 31 -5.19 0.91 -2.77
N ARG A 32 -5.00 0.24 -3.92
CA ARG A 32 -5.33 0.79 -5.25
C ARG A 32 -6.83 1.05 -5.46
N SER A 33 -7.70 0.43 -4.67
CA SER A 33 -9.16 0.64 -4.74
C SER A 33 -9.68 1.78 -3.86
N LEU A 34 -8.82 2.39 -3.03
CA LEU A 34 -9.22 3.47 -2.14
C LEU A 34 -9.45 4.76 -2.92
N LYS A 35 -10.39 5.60 -2.46
CA LYS A 35 -10.67 6.92 -3.06
C LYS A 35 -9.62 8.00 -2.73
N HIS A 36 -8.44 7.60 -2.25
CA HIS A 36 -7.39 8.54 -1.89
C HIS A 36 -6.65 8.98 -3.17
N PRO A 37 -6.32 10.28 -3.36
CA PRO A 37 -5.64 10.75 -4.58
C PRO A 37 -4.34 9.98 -4.89
N ASP A 38 -3.53 9.73 -3.86
CA ASP A 38 -2.27 8.98 -4.00
C ASP A 38 -2.47 7.47 -4.19
N ALA A 39 -3.68 6.93 -4.02
CA ALA A 39 -3.91 5.50 -4.08
C ALA A 39 -3.50 4.89 -5.42
N GLU A 40 -3.60 5.63 -6.52
CA GLU A 40 -3.26 5.13 -7.86
C GLU A 40 -1.77 5.26 -8.19
N THR A 41 -1.08 6.26 -7.61
CA THR A 41 0.25 6.69 -8.03
C THR A 41 1.35 6.37 -7.03
N ILE A 42 1.03 6.26 -5.73
CA ILE A 42 2.06 6.06 -4.70
C ILE A 42 2.88 4.79 -4.98
N PRO A 43 4.21 4.84 -4.93
CA PRO A 43 5.05 3.67 -5.06
C PRO A 43 4.78 2.67 -3.93
N ILE A 44 4.54 1.41 -4.29
CA ILE A 44 4.41 0.30 -3.33
C ILE A 44 5.61 -0.62 -3.55
N ILE A 45 6.51 -0.66 -2.58
CA ILE A 45 7.75 -1.43 -2.63
C ILE A 45 7.52 -2.74 -1.89
N ALA A 46 7.46 -3.82 -2.65
CA ALA A 46 7.26 -5.15 -2.11
C ALA A 46 8.55 -5.67 -1.46
N MET A 47 8.45 -6.12 -0.22
CA MET A 47 9.50 -6.74 0.56
C MET A 47 9.20 -8.23 0.69
N THR A 48 10.19 -9.06 0.41
CA THR A 48 10.14 -10.51 0.59
C THR A 48 11.41 -10.94 1.31
N ALA A 49 11.28 -11.91 2.21
CA ALA A 49 12.42 -12.61 2.80
C ALA A 49 12.66 -13.88 2.00
N ASN A 50 13.90 -14.10 1.56
CA ASN A 50 14.37 -15.33 0.91
C ASN A 50 15.35 -16.06 1.84
#